data_AF-A0A931AIE8-F1
#
_entry.id   AF-A0A931AIE8-F1
#
_cell.length_a   1.000
_cell.length_b   1.000
_cell.length_c   1.000
_cell.angle_alpha   90.00
_cell.angle_beta   90.00
_cell.angle_gamma   90.00
#
_symmetry.space_group_name_H-M   'P 1'
#
loop_
_entity.id
_entity.type
_entity.pdbx_description
1 polymer ?
#
loop_
_entity_poly.entity_id
_entity_poly.type
_entity_poly.pdbx_seq_one_letter_code
_entity_poly.pdbx_strand_id
1 'polypeptide(L)'
;MTTNGRPTAETILSNLGAAQQLTDLHNAPTPWEPPAPLGQRGELPPFPVHALPAWVAEHVSAVAEETQTPLDLAGSVALAALSTAAGGRAVVNVRGSWVEPVNLFVLVAMPPGSRKSAVFRAMTTPLLHAESVLVSRVGPQITEAEVARRLAEDLAEKAARAASSARGEAAPEAIMEAQSAALAVEGIKVPVKPRLIADDVTPETASTILVEQGGRLAVLSAEGGIFATLAGRYSGAPNLDLFLKGHAGDPLIVDRRGRSERVDQAVLTMGLAVQPEIVSDIATMPGFRGKGLLGRILYSLPKSNVGYRNVDSPTVPDHIAARYDANLQRLTIDMHDWDDPARLVLAPEAAAIFTEHRRTTERRLRLDSGDLGHITDWAGKFDGAVMRIAGLIHLANRVEDGWRHPITADTVNAAITIGQYFTAHALATFDAMGADPDLEAARTVHAWLHRTGTTRFTVREAFTALPRNRFRKVGELETPLDLLEQLGWIRREPEPPRTGPGRRPSPAYAVHPSLHQHTA
;
A
#
# COMPACT_ATOMS: atom_id res chain seq x y z
N MET A 1 -83.24 -37.98 40.29
CA MET A 1 -83.14 -36.92 39.27
C MET A 1 -81.91 -36.10 39.59
N THR A 2 -80.79 -36.44 38.96
CA THR A 2 -79.49 -35.78 39.16
C THR A 2 -79.37 -34.61 38.18
N THR A 3 -79.13 -33.42 38.72
CA THR A 3 -79.01 -32.15 38.00
C THR A 3 -77.70 -32.10 37.21
N ASN A 4 -77.79 -32.07 35.88
CA ASN A 4 -76.67 -31.76 34.99
C ASN A 4 -76.36 -30.25 35.04
N GLY A 5 -75.37 -29.86 35.84
CA GLY A 5 -74.81 -28.52 35.80
C GLY A 5 -73.88 -28.36 34.59
N ARG A 6 -74.15 -27.38 33.71
CA ARG A 6 -73.21 -26.99 32.65
C ARG A 6 -71.95 -26.39 33.31
N PRO A 7 -70.74 -26.78 32.88
CA PRO A 7 -69.50 -26.22 33.44
C PRO A 7 -69.42 -24.71 33.15
N THR A 8 -68.99 -23.93 34.14
CA THR A 8 -68.78 -22.48 33.99
C THR A 8 -67.53 -22.19 33.17
N ALA A 9 -67.46 -21.00 32.55
CA ALA A 9 -66.33 -20.61 31.72
C ALA A 9 -64.98 -20.69 32.46
N GLU A 10 -64.95 -20.39 33.76
CA GLU A 10 -63.77 -20.54 34.61
C GLU A 10 -63.31 -22.00 34.75
N THR A 11 -64.24 -22.96 34.89
CA THR A 11 -63.89 -24.39 34.98
C THR A 11 -63.36 -24.92 33.65
N ILE A 12 -63.86 -24.41 32.52
CA ILE A 12 -63.37 -24.76 31.19
C ILE A 12 -61.94 -24.21 30.98
N LEU A 13 -61.70 -22.95 31.35
CA LEU A 13 -60.38 -22.31 31.23
C LEU A 13 -59.32 -22.92 32.17
N SER A 14 -59.73 -23.34 33.37
CA SER A 14 -58.89 -24.06 34.34
C SER A 14 -58.49 -25.44 33.82
N ASN A 15 -59.44 -26.23 33.29
CA ASN A 15 -59.17 -27.58 32.78
C ASN A 15 -58.32 -27.60 31.51
N LEU A 16 -58.32 -26.51 30.74
CA LEU A 16 -57.46 -26.34 29.56
C LEU A 16 -56.05 -25.86 29.91
N GLY A 17 -55.75 -25.60 31.18
CA GLY A 17 -54.45 -25.05 31.59
C GLY A 17 -54.18 -23.66 31.02
N ALA A 18 -55.23 -22.91 30.65
CA ALA A 18 -55.09 -21.67 29.89
C ALA A 18 -54.26 -20.59 30.62
N ALA A 19 -54.31 -20.54 31.96
CA ALA A 19 -53.49 -19.64 32.76
C ALA A 19 -51.99 -20.03 32.73
N GLN A 20 -51.69 -21.33 32.75
CA GLN A 20 -50.32 -21.83 32.61
C GLN A 20 -49.81 -21.60 31.19
N GLN A 21 -50.62 -21.91 30.17
CA GLN A 21 -50.27 -21.65 28.77
C GLN A 21 -50.10 -20.16 28.45
N LEU A 22 -50.92 -19.28 29.03
CA LEU A 22 -50.74 -17.83 28.92
C LEU A 22 -49.46 -17.37 29.63
N THR A 23 -49.13 -17.95 30.80
CA THR A 23 -47.89 -17.67 31.52
C THR A 23 -46.66 -18.17 30.74
N ASP A 24 -46.76 -19.34 30.13
CA ASP A 24 -45.72 -19.94 29.29
C ASP A 24 -45.55 -19.18 27.97
N LEU A 25 -46.64 -18.64 27.38
CA LEU A 25 -46.60 -17.74 26.22
C LEU A 25 -46.04 -16.36 26.57
N HIS A 26 -46.33 -15.84 27.77
CA HIS A 26 -45.83 -14.54 28.23
C HIS A 26 -44.35 -14.61 28.68
N ASN A 27 -43.90 -15.78 29.13
CA ASN A 27 -42.52 -16.05 29.54
C ASN A 27 -41.71 -16.84 28.49
N ALA A 28 -42.30 -17.13 27.33
CA ALA A 28 -41.57 -17.78 26.25
C ALA A 28 -40.40 -16.86 25.84
N PRO A 29 -39.14 -17.33 25.89
CA PRO A 29 -38.02 -16.50 25.46
C PRO A 29 -38.27 -16.10 24.01
N THR A 30 -38.29 -14.78 23.75
CA THR A 30 -38.51 -14.26 22.40
C THR A 30 -37.55 -14.97 21.45
N PRO A 31 -38.05 -15.72 20.45
CA PRO A 31 -37.18 -16.45 19.54
C PRO A 31 -36.20 -15.46 18.91
N TRP A 32 -34.94 -15.88 18.75
CA TRP A 32 -33.98 -15.04 18.08
C TRP A 32 -34.37 -14.88 16.61
N GLU A 33 -34.46 -13.64 16.15
CA GLU A 33 -34.53 -13.36 14.72
C GLU A 33 -33.12 -13.55 14.11
N PRO A 34 -33.02 -14.00 12.84
CA PRO A 34 -31.73 -14.11 12.17
C PRO A 34 -30.98 -12.78 12.19
N PRO A 35 -29.72 -12.75 12.66
CA PRO A 35 -28.99 -11.51 12.80
C PRO A 35 -28.64 -10.94 11.43
N ALA A 36 -28.69 -9.63 11.30
CA ALA A 36 -28.25 -8.93 10.10
C ALA A 36 -26.72 -9.02 9.98
N PRO A 37 -26.15 -9.28 8.79
CA PRO A 37 -24.70 -9.43 8.65
C PRO A 37 -23.94 -8.18 9.12
N LEU A 38 -22.95 -8.37 10.00
CA LEU A 38 -21.91 -7.37 10.30
C LEU A 38 -20.92 -7.32 9.12
N GLY A 39 -21.42 -7.00 7.92
CA GLY A 39 -20.78 -7.13 6.60
C GLY A 39 -19.36 -7.71 6.66
N GLN A 40 -19.18 -9.02 6.81
CA GLN A 40 -17.87 -9.62 7.08
C GLN A 40 -16.85 -9.17 6.02
N ARG A 41 -15.66 -8.72 6.45
CA ARG A 41 -14.51 -8.74 5.53
C ARG A 41 -14.17 -10.22 5.33
N GLY A 42 -14.46 -10.75 4.14
CA GLY A 42 -14.07 -12.10 3.76
C GLY A 42 -12.56 -12.31 3.88
N GLU A 43 -12.13 -13.56 3.88
CA GLU A 43 -10.70 -13.86 3.75
C GLU A 43 -10.18 -13.26 2.44
N LEU A 44 -9.10 -12.48 2.55
CA LEU A 44 -8.45 -11.88 1.37
C LEU A 44 -7.65 -12.95 0.64
N PRO A 45 -7.58 -12.87 -0.71
CA PRO A 45 -6.85 -13.85 -1.49
C PRO A 45 -5.36 -13.83 -1.11
N PRO A 46 -4.68 -14.99 -1.10
CA PRO A 46 -3.25 -15.03 -0.86
C PRO A 46 -2.48 -14.39 -2.03
N PHE A 47 -1.29 -13.86 -1.75
CA PHE A 47 -0.44 -13.29 -2.80
C PHE A 47 -0.10 -14.33 -3.89
N PRO A 48 -0.35 -14.03 -5.18
CA PRO A 48 -0.18 -15.00 -6.27
C PRO A 48 1.30 -15.11 -6.70
N VAL A 49 2.13 -15.73 -5.85
CA VAL A 49 3.58 -15.86 -6.08
C VAL A 49 3.92 -16.55 -7.40
N HIS A 50 3.06 -17.47 -7.87
CA HIS A 50 3.22 -18.19 -9.14
C HIS A 50 3.10 -17.28 -10.38
N ALA A 51 2.54 -16.08 -10.23
CA ALA A 51 2.44 -15.09 -11.31
C ALA A 51 3.69 -14.21 -11.43
N LEU A 52 4.68 -14.36 -10.53
CA LEU A 52 5.95 -13.67 -10.64
C LEU A 52 6.92 -14.43 -11.58
N PRO A 53 7.92 -13.74 -12.16
CA PRO A 53 9.05 -14.39 -12.83
C PRO A 53 9.68 -15.46 -11.93
N ALA A 54 10.08 -16.59 -12.49
CA ALA A 54 10.52 -17.76 -11.71
C ALA A 54 11.58 -17.43 -10.64
N TRP A 55 12.63 -16.69 -11.02
CA TRP A 55 13.70 -16.32 -10.09
C TRP A 55 13.24 -15.37 -8.98
N VAL A 56 12.20 -14.55 -9.23
CA VAL A 56 11.59 -13.67 -8.23
C VAL A 56 10.67 -14.50 -7.32
N ALA A 57 9.83 -15.36 -7.90
CA ALA A 57 8.90 -16.22 -7.17
C ALA A 57 9.62 -17.15 -6.18
N GLU A 58 10.72 -17.76 -6.62
CA GLU A 58 11.56 -18.63 -5.78
C GLU A 58 12.17 -17.86 -4.61
N HIS A 59 12.70 -16.66 -4.85
CA HIS A 59 13.29 -15.84 -3.78
C HIS A 59 12.23 -15.30 -2.81
N VAL A 60 11.08 -14.84 -3.32
CA VAL A 60 9.93 -14.40 -2.51
C VAL A 60 9.47 -15.52 -1.58
N SER A 61 9.35 -16.74 -2.11
CA SER A 61 8.94 -17.92 -1.33
C SER A 61 9.97 -18.25 -0.25
N ALA A 62 11.25 -18.32 -0.61
CA ALA A 62 12.34 -18.63 0.33
C ALA A 62 12.47 -17.57 1.44
N VAL A 63 12.39 -16.28 1.11
CA VAL A 63 12.46 -15.19 2.09
C VAL A 63 11.24 -15.23 3.02
N ALA A 64 10.04 -15.45 2.48
CA ALA A 64 8.83 -15.57 3.29
C ALA A 64 8.88 -16.76 4.25
N GLU A 65 9.45 -17.89 3.81
CA GLU A 65 9.69 -19.07 4.62
C GLU A 65 10.74 -18.82 5.71
N GLU A 66 11.95 -18.35 5.39
CA GLU A 66 13.00 -18.09 6.38
C GLU A 66 12.53 -17.07 7.44
N THR A 67 11.98 -15.95 6.96
CA THR A 67 11.57 -14.85 7.84
C THR A 67 10.23 -15.14 8.51
N GLN A 68 9.52 -16.21 8.14
CA GLN A 68 8.19 -16.52 8.61
C GLN A 68 7.31 -15.28 8.52
N THR A 69 7.10 -14.80 7.29
CA THR A 69 6.20 -13.70 6.95
C THR A 69 5.26 -14.12 5.82
N PRO A 70 4.11 -13.46 5.63
CA PRO A 70 3.27 -13.68 4.45
C PRO A 70 4.05 -13.42 3.15
N LEU A 71 3.77 -14.22 2.11
CA LEU A 71 4.33 -14.04 0.76
C LEU A 71 4.10 -12.62 0.24
N ASP A 72 2.98 -12.04 0.62
CA ASP A 72 2.52 -10.69 0.30
C ASP A 72 3.58 -9.62 0.60
N LEU A 73 4.29 -9.75 1.72
CA LEU A 73 5.31 -8.78 2.12
C LEU A 73 6.51 -8.85 1.17
N ALA A 74 7.10 -10.04 0.97
CA ALA A 74 8.24 -10.21 0.08
C ALA A 74 7.86 -9.92 -1.38
N GLY A 75 6.70 -10.40 -1.85
CA GLY A 75 6.20 -10.21 -3.20
C GLY A 75 5.93 -8.74 -3.55
N SER A 76 5.33 -7.99 -2.63
CA SER A 76 5.10 -6.54 -2.81
C SER A 76 6.40 -5.74 -2.85
N VAL A 77 7.37 -6.09 -2.00
CA VAL A 77 8.69 -5.43 -2.01
C VAL A 77 9.48 -5.82 -3.27
N ALA A 78 9.33 -7.06 -3.78
CA ALA A 78 9.91 -7.47 -5.06
C ALA A 78 9.39 -6.60 -6.21
N LEU A 79 8.08 -6.34 -6.27
CA LEU A 79 7.49 -5.46 -7.28
C LEU A 79 8.02 -4.02 -7.16
N ALA A 80 8.19 -3.49 -5.95
CA ALA A 80 8.82 -2.20 -5.73
C ALA A 80 10.31 -2.20 -6.13
N ALA A 81 11.02 -3.31 -5.94
CA ALA A 81 12.42 -3.44 -6.34
C ALA A 81 12.58 -3.48 -7.87
N LEU A 82 11.75 -4.25 -8.58
CA LEU A 82 11.68 -4.26 -10.04
C LEU A 82 11.29 -2.88 -10.59
N SER A 83 10.31 -2.22 -9.96
CA SER A 83 9.90 -0.85 -10.26
C SER A 83 11.05 0.14 -10.11
N THR A 84 11.93 -0.04 -9.11
CA THR A 84 13.12 0.81 -8.91
C THR A 84 14.18 0.57 -9.99
N ALA A 85 14.38 -0.68 -10.40
CA ALA A 85 15.33 -1.02 -11.45
C ALA A 85 14.93 -0.41 -12.81
N ALA A 86 13.68 -0.59 -13.22
CA ALA A 86 13.19 -0.21 -14.55
C ALA A 86 12.46 1.14 -14.63
N GLY A 87 12.08 1.73 -13.50
CA GLY A 87 11.32 2.98 -13.43
C GLY A 87 12.03 4.14 -14.12
N GLY A 88 11.32 4.79 -15.06
CA GLY A 88 11.85 5.90 -15.85
C GLY A 88 12.81 5.50 -16.96
N ARG A 89 13.01 4.19 -17.17
CA ARG A 89 13.85 3.60 -18.22
C ARG A 89 13.08 2.68 -19.14
N ALA A 90 11.85 2.32 -18.77
CA ALA A 90 10.90 1.65 -19.63
C ALA A 90 9.49 2.21 -19.46
N VAL A 91 8.73 2.12 -20.55
CA VAL A 91 7.31 2.46 -20.61
C VAL A 91 6.57 1.38 -21.39
N VAL A 92 5.33 1.12 -21.02
CA VAL A 92 4.44 0.22 -21.77
C VAL A 92 3.55 1.06 -22.67
N ASN A 93 3.68 0.88 -23.99
CA ASN A 93 2.72 1.42 -24.94
C ASN A 93 1.52 0.49 -25.05
N VAL A 94 0.47 0.84 -24.33
CA VAL A 94 -0.74 0.03 -24.19
C VAL A 94 -1.54 0.02 -25.49
N ARG A 95 -1.85 1.20 -26.03
CA ARG A 95 -2.51 1.39 -27.33
C ARG A 95 -2.44 2.84 -27.78
N GLY A 96 -2.07 3.08 -29.05
CA GLY A 96 -2.06 4.43 -29.62
C GLY A 96 -1.18 5.37 -28.80
N SER A 97 -1.75 6.49 -28.33
CA SER A 97 -1.06 7.45 -27.46
C SER A 97 -1.05 7.07 -25.98
N TRP A 98 -1.76 6.02 -25.56
CA TRP A 98 -1.74 5.57 -24.18
C TRP A 98 -0.43 4.86 -23.85
N VAL A 99 0.34 5.47 -22.96
CA VAL A 99 1.64 4.99 -22.47
C VAL A 99 1.61 5.02 -20.95
N GLU A 100 2.06 3.93 -20.32
CA GLU A 100 2.21 3.84 -18.87
C GLU A 100 3.68 3.70 -18.51
N PRO A 101 4.24 4.52 -17.59
CA PRO A 101 5.55 4.23 -17.03
C PRO A 101 5.48 2.99 -16.14
N VAL A 102 6.58 2.25 -15.99
CA VAL A 102 6.57 0.96 -15.25
C VAL A 102 6.66 1.10 -13.72
N ASN A 103 6.71 2.32 -13.19
CA ASN A 103 6.85 2.56 -11.75
C ASN A 103 5.56 2.28 -10.97
N LEU A 104 5.70 1.74 -9.77
CA LEU A 104 4.63 1.34 -8.87
C LEU A 104 4.70 2.07 -7.54
N PHE A 105 3.54 2.33 -6.96
CA PHE A 105 3.38 2.65 -5.55
C PHE A 105 2.76 1.44 -4.85
N VAL A 106 3.49 0.80 -3.95
CA VAL A 106 3.08 -0.40 -3.23
C VAL A 106 3.15 -0.15 -1.74
N LEU A 107 2.10 -0.56 -1.03
CA LEU A 107 2.00 -0.45 0.42
C LEU A 107 1.54 -1.77 1.03
N VAL A 108 2.33 -2.32 1.93
CA VAL A 108 1.99 -3.51 2.72
C VAL A 108 1.74 -3.10 4.17
N ALA A 109 0.60 -3.48 4.73
CA ALA A 109 0.30 -3.25 6.14
C ALA A 109 0.62 -4.50 6.97
N MET A 110 1.60 -4.41 7.87
CA MET A 110 2.01 -5.50 8.74
C MET A 110 2.17 -4.99 10.19
N PRO A 111 1.69 -5.74 11.20
CA PRO A 111 1.77 -5.31 12.60
C PRO A 111 3.22 -5.22 13.09
N PRO A 112 3.49 -4.55 14.22
CA PRO A 112 4.80 -4.59 14.88
C PRO A 112 5.32 -6.02 15.09
N GLY A 113 6.65 -6.20 15.06
CA GLY A 113 7.26 -7.53 15.25
C GLY A 113 7.05 -8.51 14.09
N SER A 114 6.58 -8.03 12.93
CA SER A 114 6.37 -8.80 11.71
C SER A 114 7.64 -9.06 10.88
N ARG A 115 8.82 -8.67 11.37
CA ARG A 115 10.12 -8.80 10.64
C ARG A 115 10.17 -8.02 9.32
N LYS A 116 9.36 -6.94 9.17
CA LYS A 116 9.33 -6.05 7.97
C LYS A 116 10.72 -5.65 7.49
N SER A 117 11.56 -5.15 8.40
CA SER A 117 12.90 -4.65 8.08
C SER A 117 13.84 -5.75 7.55
N ALA A 118 13.67 -7.00 7.99
CA ALA A 118 14.47 -8.13 7.50
C ALA A 118 14.08 -8.47 6.06
N VAL A 119 12.77 -8.57 5.78
CA VAL A 119 12.27 -8.81 4.41
C VAL A 119 12.63 -7.64 3.49
N PHE A 120 12.44 -6.40 3.93
CA PHE A 120 12.83 -5.23 3.14
C PHE A 120 14.30 -5.29 2.74
N ARG A 121 15.19 -5.57 3.70
CA ARG A 121 16.62 -5.70 3.42
C ARG A 121 16.90 -6.81 2.42
N ALA A 122 16.37 -8.02 2.63
CA ALA A 122 16.60 -9.15 1.73
C ALA A 122 16.19 -8.83 0.29
N MET A 123 15.06 -8.14 0.11
CA MET A 123 14.52 -7.83 -1.22
C MET A 123 15.18 -6.63 -1.90
N THR A 124 15.72 -5.65 -1.15
CA THR A 124 16.27 -4.39 -1.71
C THR A 124 17.79 -4.30 -1.71
N THR A 125 18.51 -5.14 -0.96
CA THR A 125 19.98 -5.17 -0.94
C THR A 125 20.63 -5.23 -2.34
N PRO A 126 20.10 -6.00 -3.32
CA PRO A 126 20.69 -5.99 -4.66
C PRO A 126 20.66 -4.63 -5.35
N LEU A 127 19.68 -3.77 -5.06
CA LEU A 127 19.65 -2.40 -5.58
C LEU A 127 20.79 -1.56 -4.99
N LEU A 128 21.12 -1.77 -3.71
CA LEU A 128 22.25 -1.10 -3.06
C LEU A 128 23.59 -1.60 -3.62
N HIS A 129 23.69 -2.90 -3.94
CA HIS A 129 24.86 -3.45 -4.63
C HIS A 129 25.02 -2.82 -6.02
N ALA A 130 23.93 -2.73 -6.80
CA ALA A 130 23.94 -2.06 -8.10
C ALA A 130 24.33 -0.58 -7.99
N GLU A 131 23.76 0.15 -7.03
CA GLU A 131 24.10 1.55 -6.76
C GLU A 131 25.60 1.70 -6.48
N SER A 132 26.18 0.84 -5.64
CA SER A 132 27.62 0.84 -5.35
C SER A 132 28.46 0.67 -6.62
N VAL A 133 28.09 -0.28 -7.49
CA VAL A 133 28.77 -0.48 -8.79
C VAL A 133 28.68 0.76 -9.66
N LEU A 134 27.51 1.38 -9.77
CA LEU A 134 27.30 2.60 -10.55
C LEU A 134 28.13 3.78 -10.00
N VAL A 135 28.16 3.94 -8.68
CA VAL A 135 29.00 4.94 -8.01
C VAL A 135 30.48 4.71 -8.33
N SER A 136 30.97 3.47 -8.27
CA SER A 136 32.36 3.17 -8.59
C SER A 136 32.71 3.45 -10.06
N ARG A 137 31.77 3.24 -10.99
CA ARG A 137 31.97 3.55 -12.42
C ARG A 137 32.13 5.04 -12.69
N VAL A 138 31.33 5.87 -12.01
CA VAL A 138 31.27 7.32 -12.25
C VAL A 138 32.30 8.09 -11.40
N GLY A 139 32.80 7.50 -10.31
CA GLY A 139 33.76 8.14 -9.39
C GLY A 139 35.01 8.76 -10.05
N PRO A 140 35.71 8.08 -10.98
CA PRO A 140 36.82 8.67 -11.71
C PRO A 140 36.41 9.89 -12.55
N GLN A 141 35.27 9.83 -13.22
CA GLN A 141 34.74 10.92 -14.05
C GLN A 141 34.35 12.14 -13.20
N ILE A 142 33.79 11.92 -12.01
CA ILE A 142 33.51 13.00 -11.04
C ILE A 142 34.81 13.68 -10.64
N THR A 143 35.82 12.89 -10.25
CA THR A 143 37.11 13.43 -9.80
C THR A 143 37.78 14.25 -10.90
N GLU A 144 37.80 13.74 -12.14
CA GLU A 144 38.33 14.44 -13.31
C GLU A 144 37.56 15.75 -13.58
N ALA A 145 36.23 15.69 -13.60
CA ALA A 145 35.38 16.84 -13.87
C ALA A 145 35.48 17.91 -12.77
N GLU A 146 35.59 17.52 -11.49
CA GLU A 146 35.79 18.44 -10.37
C GLU A 146 37.13 19.16 -10.45
N VAL A 147 38.21 18.45 -10.79
CA VAL A 147 39.53 19.05 -11.00
C VAL A 147 39.51 20.01 -12.18
N ALA A 148 38.92 19.59 -13.31
CA ALA A 148 38.77 20.43 -14.49
C ALA A 148 37.95 21.70 -14.19
N ARG A 149 36.83 21.55 -13.47
CA ARG A 149 35.97 22.68 -13.10
C ARG A 149 36.69 23.65 -12.18
N ARG A 150 37.38 23.16 -11.15
CA ARG A 150 38.16 23.99 -10.24
C ARG A 150 39.25 24.78 -10.97
N LEU A 151 39.96 24.14 -11.90
CA LEU A 151 40.98 24.82 -12.69
C LEU A 151 40.37 25.90 -13.60
N ALA A 152 39.21 25.62 -14.21
CA ALA A 152 38.48 26.60 -15.01
C ALA A 152 37.94 27.76 -14.15
N GLU A 153 37.45 27.49 -12.93
CA GLU A 153 37.00 28.50 -11.97
C GLU A 153 38.17 29.44 -11.60
N ASP A 154 39.36 28.88 -11.32
CA ASP A 154 40.57 29.66 -11.02
C ASP A 154 41.00 30.56 -12.21
N LEU A 155 40.87 30.05 -13.44
CA LEU A 155 41.16 30.83 -14.66
C LEU A 155 40.12 31.93 -14.89
N ALA A 156 38.83 31.63 -14.72
CA ALA A 156 37.75 32.59 -14.85
C ALA A 156 37.85 33.71 -13.82
N GLU A 157 38.22 33.40 -12.58
CA GLU A 157 38.44 34.42 -11.54
C GLU A 157 39.62 35.34 -11.89
N LYS A 158 40.73 34.78 -12.38
CA LYS A 158 41.89 35.57 -12.85
C LYS A 158 41.51 36.49 -14.01
N ALA A 159 40.81 35.96 -15.02
CA ALA A 159 40.35 36.73 -16.16
C ALA A 159 39.36 37.84 -15.75
N ALA A 160 38.42 37.54 -14.84
CA ALA A 160 37.50 38.54 -14.31
C ALA A 160 38.21 39.69 -13.57
N ARG A 161 39.23 39.37 -12.77
CA ARG A 161 40.07 40.39 -12.11
C ARG A 161 40.84 41.24 -13.12
N ALA A 162 41.42 40.63 -14.16
CA ALA A 162 42.08 41.34 -15.25
C ALA A 162 41.11 42.29 -15.99
N ALA A 163 39.91 41.80 -16.34
CA ALA A 163 38.87 42.62 -16.97
C ALA A 163 38.44 43.82 -16.11
N SER A 164 38.31 43.63 -14.78
CA SER A 164 37.90 44.73 -13.88
C SER A 164 38.94 45.86 -13.78
N SER A 165 40.22 45.54 -13.98
CA SER A 165 41.35 46.48 -13.87
C SER A 165 41.80 47.04 -15.21
N ALA A 166 41.44 46.41 -16.33
CA ALA A 166 41.78 46.85 -17.68
C ALA A 166 41.15 48.22 -18.04
N ARG A 167 41.88 49.03 -18.82
CA ARG A 167 41.48 50.37 -19.27
C ARG A 167 41.92 50.57 -20.72
N GLY A 168 41.28 51.51 -21.43
CA GLY A 168 41.63 51.85 -22.81
C GLY A 168 41.44 50.67 -23.77
N GLU A 169 42.30 50.57 -24.78
CA GLU A 169 42.20 49.59 -25.87
C GLU A 169 42.31 48.12 -25.41
N ALA A 170 42.87 47.85 -24.23
CA ALA A 170 42.99 46.50 -23.66
C ALA A 170 41.72 46.02 -22.93
N ALA A 171 40.76 46.90 -22.63
CA ALA A 171 39.56 46.55 -21.88
C ALA A 171 38.59 45.60 -22.63
N PRO A 172 38.30 45.79 -23.93
CA PRO A 172 37.42 44.89 -24.68
C PRO A 172 37.97 43.45 -24.75
N GLU A 173 39.27 43.27 -24.95
CA GLU A 173 39.91 41.96 -25.03
C GLU A 173 39.84 41.22 -23.69
N ALA A 174 40.17 41.90 -22.58
CA ALA A 174 40.11 41.31 -21.24
C ALA A 174 38.67 40.92 -20.83
N ILE A 175 37.65 41.70 -21.21
CA ILE A 175 36.24 41.36 -20.97
C ILE A 175 35.84 40.11 -21.76
N MET A 176 36.25 40.00 -23.03
CA MET A 176 35.96 38.84 -23.86
C MET A 176 36.63 37.57 -23.31
N GLU A 177 37.87 37.66 -22.84
CA GLU A 177 38.56 36.56 -22.17
C GLU A 177 37.84 36.12 -20.88
N ALA A 178 37.43 37.07 -20.04
CA ALA A 178 36.67 36.78 -18.82
C ALA A 178 35.32 36.10 -19.12
N GLN A 179 34.60 36.55 -20.15
CA GLN A 179 33.37 35.92 -20.60
C GLN A 179 33.61 34.51 -21.13
N SER A 180 34.66 34.30 -21.95
CA SER A 180 35.01 32.99 -22.48
C SER A 180 35.38 32.01 -21.36
N ALA A 181 36.16 32.45 -20.38
CA ALA A 181 36.52 31.63 -19.22
C ALA A 181 35.30 31.29 -18.35
N ALA A 182 34.38 32.24 -18.14
CA ALA A 182 33.13 31.98 -17.42
C ALA A 182 32.25 30.95 -18.16
N LEU A 183 32.12 31.06 -19.48
CA LEU A 183 31.40 30.09 -20.31
C LEU A 183 32.06 28.70 -20.28
N ALA A 184 33.40 28.65 -20.21
CA ALA A 184 34.12 27.38 -20.08
C ALA A 184 33.80 26.69 -18.74
N VAL A 185 33.66 27.44 -17.64
CA VAL A 185 33.20 26.89 -16.35
C VAL A 185 31.80 26.31 -16.47
N GLU A 186 30.85 27.05 -17.06
CA GLU A 186 29.47 26.58 -17.25
C GLU A 186 29.39 25.35 -18.16
N GLY A 187 30.30 25.20 -19.12
CA GLY A 187 30.39 24.05 -20.00
C GLY A 187 30.83 22.76 -19.30
N ILE A 188 31.49 22.84 -18.14
CA ILE A 188 31.98 21.66 -17.41
C ILE A 188 30.86 21.11 -16.52
N LYS A 189 30.23 20.03 -16.98
CA LYS A 189 29.23 19.29 -16.19
C LYS A 189 29.93 18.22 -15.34
N VAL A 190 29.84 18.38 -14.02
CA VAL A 190 30.26 17.35 -13.07
C VAL A 190 29.13 16.32 -12.96
N PRO A 191 29.36 15.03 -13.26
CA PRO A 191 28.36 14.00 -13.06
C PRO A 191 27.90 13.94 -11.61
N VAL A 192 26.63 13.62 -11.38
CA VAL A 192 26.15 13.37 -10.02
C VAL A 192 26.51 11.96 -9.60
N LYS A 193 26.72 11.76 -8.29
CA LYS A 193 26.85 10.42 -7.73
C LYS A 193 25.51 9.68 -7.89
N PRO A 194 25.47 8.50 -8.54
CA PRO A 194 24.24 7.73 -8.66
C PRO A 194 23.60 7.43 -7.31
N ARG A 195 22.29 7.63 -7.22
CA ARG A 195 21.46 7.33 -6.06
C ARG A 195 20.08 6.85 -6.51
N LEU A 196 19.77 5.60 -6.21
CA LEU A 196 18.52 4.96 -6.62
C LEU A 196 17.43 5.11 -5.55
N ILE A 197 17.81 5.08 -4.27
CA ILE A 197 16.87 4.99 -3.15
C ILE A 197 17.01 6.19 -2.21
N ALA A 198 15.87 6.70 -1.76
CA ALA A 198 15.74 7.57 -0.61
C ALA A 198 14.87 6.91 0.48
N ASP A 199 15.20 7.17 1.74
CA ASP A 199 14.44 6.74 2.91
C ASP A 199 14.17 7.97 3.79
N ASP A 200 12.98 8.03 4.37
CA ASP A 200 12.45 9.13 5.21
C ASP A 200 12.81 10.56 4.73
N VAL A 201 12.45 10.88 3.49
CA VAL A 201 12.82 12.12 2.81
C VAL A 201 11.62 13.09 2.70
N THR A 202 11.87 14.40 2.84
CA THR A 202 10.84 15.43 2.59
C THR A 202 10.55 15.57 1.09
N PRO A 203 9.34 15.99 0.68
CA PRO A 203 9.00 16.19 -0.74
C PRO A 203 9.98 17.12 -1.49
N GLU A 204 10.48 18.16 -0.82
CA GLU A 204 11.41 19.14 -1.42
C GLU A 204 12.80 18.52 -1.64
N THR A 205 13.27 17.74 -0.67
CA THR A 205 14.54 17.01 -0.76
C THR A 205 14.43 15.89 -1.80
N ALA A 206 13.30 15.18 -1.83
CA ALA A 206 13.03 14.14 -2.81
C ALA A 206 12.96 14.70 -4.24
N SER A 207 12.34 15.88 -4.42
CA SER A 207 12.30 16.58 -5.72
C SER A 207 13.71 16.95 -6.19
N THR A 208 14.53 17.45 -5.27
CA THR A 208 15.95 17.77 -5.52
C THR A 208 16.72 16.54 -6.00
N ILE A 209 16.66 15.44 -5.24
CA ILE A 209 17.38 14.22 -5.57
C ILE A 209 16.85 13.66 -6.90
N LEU A 210 15.53 13.64 -7.10
CA LEU A 210 14.93 13.13 -8.33
C LEU A 210 15.43 13.90 -9.56
N VAL A 211 15.55 15.23 -9.49
CA VAL A 211 16.09 16.06 -10.57
C VAL A 211 17.56 15.73 -10.84
N GLU A 212 18.38 15.62 -9.79
CA GLU A 212 19.80 15.24 -9.91
C GLU A 212 19.96 13.87 -10.58
N GLN A 213 19.07 12.93 -10.28
CA GLN A 213 19.09 11.57 -10.79
C GLN A 213 18.35 11.41 -12.13
N GLY A 214 18.23 12.48 -12.92
CA GLY A 214 17.64 12.44 -14.27
C GLY A 214 16.14 12.15 -14.28
N GLY A 215 15.44 12.53 -13.22
CA GLY A 215 14.00 12.32 -13.10
C GLY A 215 13.59 11.05 -12.38
N ARG A 216 14.52 10.30 -11.79
CA ARG A 216 14.27 8.93 -11.30
C ARG A 216 14.61 8.81 -9.82
N LEU A 217 13.68 8.33 -9.01
CA LEU A 217 13.95 8.04 -7.60
C LEU A 217 13.01 6.94 -7.08
N ALA A 218 13.48 6.14 -6.13
CA ALA A 218 12.62 5.27 -5.35
C ALA A 218 12.59 5.71 -3.88
N VAL A 219 11.42 5.71 -3.28
CA VAL A 219 11.25 5.84 -1.84
C VAL A 219 10.85 4.49 -1.28
N LEU A 220 11.82 3.80 -0.68
CA LEU A 220 11.65 2.46 -0.13
C LEU A 220 11.87 2.51 1.38
N SER A 221 10.85 2.12 2.16
CA SER A 221 10.94 2.19 3.62
C SER A 221 10.13 1.09 4.30
N ALA A 222 10.66 0.52 5.38
CA ALA A 222 9.94 -0.40 6.25
C ALA A 222 9.05 0.34 7.27
N GLU A 223 8.81 1.63 7.06
CA GLU A 223 8.06 2.53 7.93
C GLU A 223 7.09 3.43 7.14
N GLY A 224 6.15 4.05 7.87
CA GLY A 224 5.10 4.92 7.31
C GLY A 224 5.28 6.42 7.59
N GLY A 225 6.42 6.83 8.17
CA GLY A 225 6.67 8.22 8.59
C GLY A 225 6.48 9.23 7.46
N ILE A 226 6.79 8.82 6.23
CA ILE A 226 6.63 9.61 5.01
C ILE A 226 5.24 10.22 4.83
N PHE A 227 4.17 9.52 5.20
CA PHE A 227 2.82 10.05 5.02
C PHE A 227 2.54 11.26 5.91
N ALA A 228 3.06 11.26 7.12
CA ALA A 228 2.95 12.43 7.99
C ALA A 228 3.77 13.61 7.46
N THR A 229 4.95 13.35 6.88
CA THR A 229 5.75 14.36 6.19
C THR A 229 4.99 14.95 4.99
N LEU A 230 4.34 14.09 4.19
CA LEU A 230 3.52 14.48 3.05
C LEU A 230 2.26 15.27 3.43
N ALA A 231 1.67 14.96 4.60
CA ALA A 231 0.54 15.71 5.15
C ALA A 231 0.94 17.09 5.69
N GLY A 232 2.22 17.45 5.65
CA GLY A 232 2.69 18.79 6.03
C GLY A 232 3.13 18.90 7.48
N ARG A 233 3.57 17.80 8.13
CA ARG A 233 4.13 17.85 9.50
C ARG A 233 5.21 18.93 9.68
N TYR A 234 5.97 19.24 8.62
CA TYR A 234 7.03 20.25 8.64
C TYR A 234 6.68 21.57 7.94
N SER A 235 5.77 21.56 6.97
CA SER A 235 5.42 22.72 6.13
C SER A 235 4.07 23.37 6.49
N GLY A 236 3.25 22.71 7.31
CA GLY A 236 1.90 23.14 7.66
C GLY A 236 0.83 22.87 6.58
N ALA A 237 1.22 22.44 5.38
CA ALA A 237 0.31 22.14 4.28
C ALA A 237 0.72 20.86 3.51
N PRO A 238 -0.24 20.04 3.05
CA PRO A 238 0.07 18.84 2.29
C PRO A 238 0.74 19.13 0.94
N ASN A 239 1.92 18.53 0.70
CA ASN A 239 2.65 18.63 -0.56
C ASN A 239 2.72 17.25 -1.24
N LEU A 240 1.83 17.02 -2.21
CA LEU A 240 1.69 15.73 -2.91
C LEU A 240 2.14 15.78 -4.38
N ASP A 241 2.54 16.95 -4.88
CA ASP A 241 2.75 17.19 -6.31
C ASP A 241 3.82 16.25 -6.91
N LEU A 242 4.95 16.11 -6.21
CA LEU A 242 6.02 15.18 -6.59
C LEU A 242 5.50 13.74 -6.76
N PHE A 243 4.65 13.27 -5.85
CA PHE A 243 4.17 11.88 -5.86
C PHE A 243 3.12 11.67 -6.94
N LEU A 244 2.26 12.67 -7.19
CA LEU A 244 1.26 12.60 -8.24
C LEU A 244 1.90 12.61 -9.63
N LYS A 245 2.83 13.55 -9.88
CA LYS A 245 3.61 13.65 -11.12
C LYS A 245 4.55 12.48 -11.29
N GLY A 246 5.26 12.12 -10.22
CA GLY A 246 6.18 10.98 -10.15
C GLY A 246 5.51 9.64 -10.46
N HIS A 247 4.25 9.46 -10.05
CA HIS A 247 3.47 8.29 -10.47
C HIS A 247 3.10 8.34 -11.95
N ALA A 248 2.71 9.50 -12.47
CA ALA A 248 2.23 9.64 -13.85
C ALA A 248 3.37 9.64 -14.89
N GLY A 249 4.60 10.02 -14.51
CA GLY A 249 5.65 10.31 -15.47
C GLY A 249 5.60 11.75 -16.01
N ASP A 250 4.91 12.65 -15.32
CA ASP A 250 4.68 14.03 -15.79
C ASP A 250 5.93 14.91 -15.62
N PRO A 251 6.05 16.01 -16.38
CA PRO A 251 7.12 16.98 -16.19
C PRO A 251 7.11 17.60 -14.79
N LEU A 252 8.29 17.72 -14.20
CA LEU A 252 8.51 18.38 -12.92
C LEU A 252 9.42 19.59 -13.11
N ILE A 253 8.99 20.73 -12.59
CA ILE A 253 9.78 21.96 -12.54
C ILE A 253 10.02 22.26 -11.07
N VAL A 254 11.28 22.41 -10.69
CA VAL A 254 11.71 22.77 -9.34
C VAL A 254 12.39 24.13 -9.42
N ASP A 255 11.70 25.15 -8.91
CA ASP A 255 12.22 26.51 -8.83
C ASP A 255 13.04 26.67 -7.55
N ARG A 256 14.33 26.99 -7.71
CA ARG A 256 15.24 27.39 -6.62
C ARG A 256 15.54 28.87 -6.75
N ARG A 257 15.99 29.51 -5.66
CA ARG A 257 16.45 30.91 -5.71
C ARG A 257 17.56 31.05 -6.75
N GLY A 258 17.24 31.67 -7.89
CA GLY A 258 18.19 31.96 -8.97
C GLY A 258 18.35 30.88 -10.06
N ARG A 259 17.68 29.71 -9.96
CA ARG A 259 17.76 28.64 -10.97
C ARG A 259 16.46 27.82 -11.01
N SER A 260 15.93 27.57 -12.20
CA SER A 260 14.82 26.64 -12.43
C SER A 260 15.38 25.37 -13.06
N GLU A 261 15.10 24.22 -12.46
CA GLU A 261 15.51 22.91 -13.00
C GLU A 261 14.26 22.13 -13.41
N ARG A 262 14.28 21.62 -14.64
CA ARG A 262 13.16 20.90 -15.24
C ARG A 262 13.59 19.49 -15.61
N VAL A 263 12.71 18.54 -15.30
CA VAL A 263 12.77 17.17 -15.79
C VAL A 263 11.50 16.93 -16.59
N ASP A 264 11.64 16.40 -17.81
CA ASP A 264 10.49 16.13 -18.68
C ASP A 264 9.67 14.91 -18.25
N GLN A 265 10.28 13.95 -17.55
CA GLN A 265 9.61 12.78 -17.01
C GLN A 265 10.06 12.52 -15.57
N ALA A 266 9.25 12.94 -14.59
CA ALA A 266 9.48 12.57 -13.20
C ALA A 266 8.87 11.20 -12.94
N VAL A 267 9.69 10.23 -12.54
CA VAL A 267 9.29 8.86 -12.26
C VAL A 267 9.73 8.46 -10.86
N LEU A 268 8.73 8.23 -10.01
CA LEU A 268 8.92 7.88 -8.61
C LEU A 268 8.43 6.45 -8.36
N THR A 269 9.23 5.62 -7.70
CA THR A 269 8.76 4.36 -7.12
C THR A 269 8.47 4.58 -5.63
N MET A 270 7.42 3.94 -5.11
CA MET A 270 7.14 3.93 -3.67
C MET A 270 6.95 2.47 -3.24
N GLY A 271 7.71 2.03 -2.25
CA GLY A 271 7.58 0.70 -1.66
C GLY A 271 7.61 0.82 -0.14
N LEU A 272 6.46 0.67 0.51
CA LEU A 272 6.32 0.90 1.95
C LEU A 272 5.80 -0.35 2.65
N ALA A 273 6.37 -0.70 3.81
CA ALA A 273 5.70 -1.58 4.77
C ALA A 273 5.34 -0.82 6.04
N VAL A 274 4.08 -0.43 6.14
CA VAL A 274 3.56 0.37 7.24
C VAL A 274 2.86 -0.51 8.27
N GLN A 275 2.51 0.09 9.41
CA GLN A 275 1.64 -0.57 10.38
C GLN A 275 0.17 -0.37 9.96
N PRO A 276 -0.75 -1.29 10.30
CA PRO A 276 -2.15 -1.22 9.85
C PRO A 276 -2.87 0.09 10.21
N GLU A 277 -2.57 0.69 11.36
CA GLU A 277 -3.13 1.97 11.80
C GLU A 277 -2.81 3.11 10.84
N ILE A 278 -1.64 3.10 10.19
CA ILE A 278 -1.25 4.12 9.22
C ILE A 278 -2.21 4.11 8.04
N VAL A 279 -2.74 2.95 7.64
CA VAL A 279 -3.69 2.83 6.53
C VAL A 279 -5.01 3.54 6.86
N SER A 280 -5.47 3.46 8.11
CA SER A 280 -6.65 4.20 8.56
C SER A 280 -6.34 5.69 8.70
N ASP A 281 -5.17 6.04 9.23
CA ASP A 281 -4.78 7.44 9.46
C ASP A 281 -4.68 8.22 8.14
N ILE A 282 -4.06 7.65 7.09
CA ILE A 282 -3.86 8.34 5.80
C ILE A 282 -5.17 8.72 5.11
N ALA A 283 -6.28 8.02 5.40
CA ALA A 283 -7.59 8.36 4.85
C ALA A 283 -8.17 9.64 5.47
N THR A 284 -7.81 9.92 6.73
CA THR A 284 -8.24 11.13 7.44
C THR A 284 -7.32 12.32 7.15
N MET A 285 -6.15 12.10 6.56
CA MET A 285 -5.18 13.16 6.28
C MET A 285 -5.71 14.15 5.21
N PRO A 286 -5.66 15.47 5.47
CA PRO A 286 -6.16 16.47 4.54
C PRO A 286 -5.55 16.32 3.14
N GLY A 287 -6.42 16.26 2.12
CA GLY A 287 -6.02 16.23 0.71
C GLY A 287 -5.61 14.87 0.15
N PHE A 288 -5.44 13.81 0.94
CA PHE A 288 -4.95 12.52 0.44
C PHE A 288 -5.97 11.79 -0.45
N ARG A 289 -7.23 11.72 0.00
CA ARG A 289 -8.33 11.16 -0.79
C ARG A 289 -8.70 12.07 -1.97
N GLY A 290 -8.93 13.36 -1.69
CA GLY A 290 -9.40 14.32 -2.70
C GLY A 290 -8.38 14.70 -3.79
N LYS A 291 -7.06 14.59 -3.53
CA LYS A 291 -6.02 14.88 -4.53
C LYS A 291 -5.51 13.63 -5.27
N GLY A 292 -6.07 12.45 -4.98
CA GLY A 292 -5.88 11.24 -5.79
C GLY A 292 -4.61 10.44 -5.54
N LEU A 293 -3.88 10.66 -4.43
CA LEU A 293 -2.72 9.83 -4.07
C LEU A 293 -3.15 8.41 -3.69
N LEU A 294 -4.20 8.29 -2.86
CA LEU A 294 -4.67 6.98 -2.37
C LEU A 294 -5.12 6.04 -3.50
N GLY A 295 -5.69 6.59 -4.57
CA GLY A 295 -6.09 5.81 -5.74
C GLY A 295 -4.92 5.26 -6.58
N ARG A 296 -3.67 5.64 -6.30
CA ARG A 296 -2.46 5.20 -7.03
C ARG A 296 -1.69 4.09 -6.31
N ILE A 297 -2.04 3.79 -5.06
CA ILE A 297 -1.32 2.83 -4.22
C ILE A 297 -1.90 1.43 -4.42
N LEU A 298 -1.04 0.44 -4.64
CA LEU A 298 -1.36 -0.98 -4.59
C LEU A 298 -1.28 -1.44 -3.13
N TYR A 299 -2.45 -1.69 -2.53
CA TYR A 299 -2.56 -2.03 -1.11
C TYR A 299 -2.47 -3.54 -0.89
N SER A 300 -1.70 -3.94 0.12
CA SER A 300 -1.63 -5.31 0.61
C SER A 300 -1.88 -5.31 2.12
N LEU A 301 -2.90 -6.09 2.53
CA LEU A 301 -3.38 -6.24 3.91
C LEU A 301 -3.31 -7.72 4.33
N PRO A 302 -2.13 -8.34 4.33
CA PRO A 302 -1.99 -9.76 4.59
C PRO A 302 -2.35 -10.13 6.03
N LYS A 303 -2.78 -11.38 6.23
CA LYS A 303 -2.96 -11.95 7.57
C LYS A 303 -1.59 -12.15 8.22
N SER A 304 -1.40 -11.53 9.38
CA SER A 304 -0.16 -11.72 10.16
C SER A 304 -0.04 -13.15 10.66
N ASN A 305 1.16 -13.71 10.58
CA ASN A 305 1.52 -15.00 11.17
C ASN A 305 2.23 -14.89 12.53
N VAL A 306 2.31 -13.67 13.11
CA VAL A 306 2.79 -13.48 14.50
C VAL A 306 1.98 -14.38 15.44
N GLY A 307 2.68 -15.20 16.23
CA GLY A 307 2.06 -16.18 17.13
C GLY A 307 1.86 -17.58 16.54
N TYR A 308 2.09 -17.76 15.23
CA TYR A 308 1.90 -19.03 14.50
C TYR A 308 3.15 -19.43 13.69
N ARG A 309 4.31 -18.89 14.02
CA ARG A 309 5.55 -19.08 13.25
C ARG A 309 6.25 -20.38 13.60
N ASN A 310 6.83 -21.03 12.60
CA ASN A 310 7.86 -22.02 12.82
C ASN A 310 9.16 -21.32 13.23
N VAL A 311 9.66 -21.59 14.43
CA VAL A 311 10.90 -20.97 14.94
C VAL A 311 12.17 -21.53 14.31
N ASP A 312 12.09 -22.72 13.69
CA ASP A 312 13.21 -23.43 13.06
C ASP A 312 12.92 -23.60 11.57
N SER A 313 12.88 -22.46 10.86
CA SER A 313 12.63 -22.41 9.43
C SER A 313 13.94 -22.46 8.65
N PRO A 314 13.98 -23.12 7.47
CA PRO A 314 15.19 -23.14 6.66
C PRO A 314 15.59 -21.72 6.23
N THR A 315 16.89 -21.51 6.08
CA THR A 315 17.42 -20.26 5.50
C THR A 315 17.23 -20.24 3.99
N VAL A 316 17.20 -19.05 3.39
CA VAL A 316 17.19 -18.91 1.92
C VAL A 316 18.42 -19.63 1.34
N PRO A 317 18.24 -20.57 0.38
CA PRO A 317 19.36 -21.22 -0.27
C PRO A 317 20.25 -20.24 -1.04
N ASP A 318 21.57 -20.36 -0.90
CA ASP A 318 22.56 -19.43 -1.48
C ASP A 318 22.38 -19.20 -2.99
N HIS A 319 22.09 -20.27 -3.75
CA HIS A 319 21.89 -20.16 -5.20
C HIS A 319 20.62 -19.38 -5.57
N ILE A 320 19.57 -19.41 -4.74
CA ILE A 320 18.35 -18.62 -4.96
C ILE A 320 18.64 -17.14 -4.67
N ALA A 321 19.30 -16.86 -3.54
CA ALA A 321 19.72 -15.50 -3.18
C ALA A 321 20.66 -14.89 -4.23
N ALA A 322 21.68 -15.64 -4.65
CA ALA A 322 22.66 -15.19 -5.65
C ALA A 322 22.01 -14.91 -7.02
N ARG A 323 21.08 -15.76 -7.47
CA ARG A 323 20.38 -15.53 -8.74
C ARG A 323 19.46 -14.32 -8.69
N TYR A 324 18.74 -14.10 -7.58
CA TYR A 324 17.94 -12.90 -7.39
C TYR A 324 18.79 -11.63 -7.39
N ASP A 325 19.89 -11.66 -6.63
CA ASP A 325 20.84 -10.56 -6.54
C ASP A 325 21.46 -10.23 -7.91
N ALA A 326 21.99 -11.22 -8.62
CA ALA A 326 22.59 -11.04 -9.94
C ALA A 326 21.61 -10.48 -10.98
N ASN A 327 20.39 -11.03 -11.06
CA ASN A 327 19.40 -10.59 -12.05
C ASN A 327 18.88 -9.19 -11.78
N LEU A 328 18.60 -8.84 -10.52
CA LEU A 328 18.12 -7.51 -10.16
C LEU A 328 19.23 -6.46 -10.34
N GLN A 329 20.47 -6.79 -9.98
CA GLN A 329 21.62 -5.93 -10.28
C GLN A 329 21.78 -5.71 -11.78
N ARG A 330 21.76 -6.78 -12.57
CA ARG A 330 21.88 -6.72 -14.03
C ARG A 330 20.82 -5.80 -14.64
N LEU A 331 19.55 -6.00 -14.29
CA LEU A 331 18.45 -5.18 -14.78
C LEU A 331 18.65 -3.69 -14.43
N THR A 332 19.05 -3.41 -13.19
CA THR A 332 19.27 -2.05 -12.70
C THR A 332 20.42 -1.36 -13.42
N ILE A 333 21.52 -2.07 -13.61
CA ILE A 333 22.76 -1.54 -14.18
C ILE A 333 22.62 -1.37 -15.70
N ASP A 334 22.11 -2.37 -16.42
CA ASP A 334 22.00 -2.34 -17.89
C ASP A 334 21.05 -1.25 -18.37
N MET A 335 20.00 -0.97 -17.59
CA MET A 335 19.04 0.08 -17.90
C MET A 335 19.45 1.46 -17.35
N HIS A 336 20.50 1.57 -16.52
CA HIS A 336 20.80 2.80 -15.77
C HIS A 336 20.91 4.03 -16.68
N ASP A 337 21.66 3.88 -17.78
CA ASP A 337 22.03 4.93 -18.72
C ASP A 337 20.97 5.18 -19.82
N TRP A 338 19.79 4.56 -19.72
CA TRP A 338 18.73 4.72 -20.72
C TRP A 338 17.94 5.99 -20.48
N ASP A 339 18.36 7.10 -21.07
CA ASP A 339 17.66 8.39 -20.98
C ASP A 339 16.42 8.48 -21.87
N ASP A 340 16.40 7.74 -22.98
CA ASP A 340 15.20 7.48 -23.78
C ASP A 340 14.58 6.15 -23.34
N PRO A 341 13.38 6.14 -22.71
CA PRO A 341 12.81 4.93 -22.14
C PRO A 341 12.50 3.86 -23.20
N ALA A 342 12.86 2.61 -22.89
CA ALA A 342 12.48 1.45 -23.68
C ALA A 342 10.95 1.39 -23.83
N ARG A 343 10.45 1.44 -25.07
CA ARG A 343 9.02 1.34 -25.35
C ARG A 343 8.60 -0.11 -25.57
N LEU A 344 8.01 -0.70 -24.54
CA LEU A 344 7.47 -2.05 -24.56
C LEU A 344 6.09 -2.06 -25.23
N VAL A 345 5.93 -2.85 -26.29
CA VAL A 345 4.66 -3.00 -27.00
C VAL A 345 4.03 -4.36 -26.69
N LEU A 346 2.71 -4.45 -26.73
CA LEU A 346 2.00 -5.70 -26.52
C LEU A 346 2.01 -6.54 -27.81
N ALA A 347 2.17 -7.86 -27.67
CA ALA A 347 1.86 -8.78 -28.75
C ALA A 347 0.34 -8.72 -29.07
N PRO A 348 -0.10 -9.00 -30.30
CA PRO A 348 -1.51 -8.89 -30.70
C PRO A 348 -2.48 -9.66 -29.78
N GLU A 349 -2.12 -10.88 -29.40
CA GLU A 349 -2.88 -11.73 -28.49
C GLU A 349 -2.93 -11.14 -27.07
N ALA A 350 -1.84 -10.55 -26.59
CA ALA A 350 -1.76 -9.90 -25.29
C ALA A 350 -2.66 -8.66 -25.24
N ALA A 351 -2.68 -7.87 -26.32
CA ALA A 351 -3.56 -6.72 -26.46
C ALA A 351 -5.06 -7.12 -26.50
N ALA A 352 -5.39 -8.26 -27.11
CA ALA A 352 -6.75 -8.79 -27.13
C ALA A 352 -7.22 -9.22 -25.73
N ILE A 353 -6.37 -9.95 -24.98
CA ILE A 353 -6.64 -10.34 -23.59
C ILE A 353 -6.85 -9.10 -22.73
N PHE A 354 -5.95 -8.12 -22.83
CA PHE A 354 -6.07 -6.90 -22.05
C PHE A 354 -7.34 -6.11 -22.40
N THR A 355 -7.73 -6.07 -23.68
CA THR A 355 -8.99 -5.42 -24.09
C THR A 355 -10.21 -6.05 -23.43
N GLU A 356 -10.27 -7.38 -23.31
CA GLU A 356 -11.39 -8.06 -22.64
C GLU A 356 -11.36 -7.84 -21.11
N HIS A 357 -10.17 -7.84 -20.52
CA HIS A 357 -9.98 -7.46 -19.12
C HIS A 357 -10.56 -6.06 -18.85
N ARG A 358 -10.21 -5.07 -19.66
CA ARG A 358 -10.72 -3.69 -19.54
C ARG A 358 -12.23 -3.60 -19.64
N ARG A 359 -12.85 -4.34 -20.55
CA ARG A 359 -14.31 -4.42 -20.65
C ARG A 359 -14.95 -4.95 -19.37
N THR A 360 -14.27 -5.89 -18.70
CA THR A 360 -14.69 -6.41 -17.40
C THR A 360 -14.52 -5.36 -16.31
N THR A 361 -13.37 -4.69 -16.23
CA THR A 361 -13.13 -3.57 -15.30
C THR A 361 -14.20 -2.48 -15.44
N GLU A 362 -14.51 -2.06 -16.67
CA GLU A 362 -15.51 -1.01 -16.94
C GLU A 362 -16.91 -1.37 -16.41
N ARG A 363 -17.31 -2.64 -16.51
CA ARG A 363 -18.57 -3.12 -15.93
C ARG A 363 -18.56 -3.05 -14.40
N ARG A 364 -17.42 -3.36 -13.79
CA ARG A 364 -17.23 -3.32 -12.32
C ARG A 364 -17.19 -1.89 -11.76
N LEU A 365 -16.85 -0.89 -12.58
CA LEU A 365 -16.83 0.52 -12.20
C LEU A 365 -18.20 1.20 -12.16
N ARG A 366 -19.26 0.55 -12.67
CA ARG A 366 -20.60 1.13 -12.72
C ARG A 366 -21.11 1.47 -11.32
N LEU A 367 -21.52 2.72 -11.10
CA LEU A 367 -21.94 3.21 -9.78
C LEU A 367 -23.19 2.50 -9.22
N ASP A 368 -24.06 2.01 -10.10
CA ASP A 368 -25.35 1.42 -9.77
C ASP A 368 -25.30 -0.10 -9.56
N SER A 369 -24.31 -0.78 -10.16
CA SER A 369 -24.31 -2.24 -10.33
C SER A 369 -22.94 -2.90 -10.20
N GLY A 370 -21.86 -2.12 -10.22
CA GLY A 370 -20.49 -2.59 -10.17
C GLY A 370 -19.93 -2.66 -8.76
N ASP A 371 -19.17 -3.71 -8.47
CA ASP A 371 -18.55 -3.94 -7.15
C ASP A 371 -17.39 -2.97 -6.83
N LEU A 372 -16.86 -2.24 -7.83
CA LEU A 372 -15.82 -1.22 -7.66
C LEU A 372 -16.39 0.21 -7.72
N GLY A 373 -17.71 0.38 -7.84
CA GLY A 373 -18.36 1.68 -8.00
C GLY A 373 -18.06 2.69 -6.88
N HIS A 374 -17.89 2.22 -5.64
CA HIS A 374 -17.58 3.07 -4.48
C HIS A 374 -16.10 3.44 -4.32
N ILE A 375 -15.22 2.84 -5.14
CA ILE A 375 -13.77 3.06 -5.14
C ILE A 375 -13.25 3.44 -6.53
N THR A 376 -14.07 4.13 -7.32
CA THR A 376 -13.76 4.55 -8.70
C THR A 376 -12.49 5.38 -8.82
N ASP A 377 -12.08 6.08 -7.76
CA ASP A 377 -10.82 6.83 -7.70
C ASP A 377 -9.58 5.92 -7.79
N TRP A 378 -9.64 4.74 -7.16
CA TRP A 378 -8.62 3.69 -7.25
C TRP A 378 -8.82 2.82 -8.48
N ALA A 379 -10.02 2.29 -8.65
CA ALA A 379 -10.33 1.33 -9.70
C ALA A 379 -10.21 1.93 -11.12
N GLY A 380 -10.39 3.25 -11.28
CA GLY A 380 -10.12 3.94 -12.55
C GLY A 380 -8.64 3.96 -12.94
N LYS A 381 -7.71 3.65 -12.03
CA LYS A 381 -6.26 3.54 -12.29
C LYS A 381 -5.77 2.10 -12.38
N PHE A 382 -6.67 1.14 -12.14
CA PHE A 382 -6.36 -0.28 -12.08
C PHE A 382 -5.76 -0.81 -13.38
N ASP A 383 -6.39 -0.54 -14.52
CA ASP A 383 -5.92 -0.99 -15.84
C ASP A 383 -4.49 -0.49 -16.14
N GLY A 384 -4.20 0.77 -15.77
CA GLY A 384 -2.85 1.34 -15.86
C GLY A 384 -1.87 0.53 -15.01
N ALA A 385 -2.17 0.32 -13.74
CA ALA A 385 -1.32 -0.45 -12.82
C ALA A 385 -1.04 -1.89 -13.30
N VAL A 386 -2.03 -2.58 -13.89
CA VAL A 386 -1.84 -3.91 -14.50
C VAL A 386 -0.80 -3.86 -15.61
N MET A 387 -0.83 -2.83 -16.47
CA MET A 387 0.18 -2.69 -17.53
C MET A 387 1.57 -2.36 -17.00
N ARG A 388 1.67 -1.59 -15.92
CA ARG A 388 2.95 -1.35 -15.24
C ARG A 388 3.55 -2.65 -14.71
N ILE A 389 2.74 -3.46 -14.02
CA ILE A 389 3.14 -4.79 -13.54
C ILE A 389 3.55 -5.69 -14.70
N ALA A 390 2.81 -5.70 -15.82
CA ALA A 390 3.15 -6.48 -17.00
C ALA A 390 4.52 -6.09 -17.58
N GLY A 391 4.82 -4.78 -17.67
CA GLY A 391 6.13 -4.30 -18.10
C GLY A 391 7.27 -4.78 -17.20
N LEU A 392 7.08 -4.75 -15.89
CA LEU A 392 8.07 -5.23 -14.92
C LEU A 392 8.29 -6.76 -15.01
N ILE A 393 7.22 -7.54 -15.10
CA ILE A 393 7.30 -8.99 -15.26
C ILE A 393 7.98 -9.36 -16.58
N HIS A 394 7.65 -8.65 -17.67
CA HIS A 394 8.26 -8.88 -18.98
C HIS A 394 9.77 -8.70 -18.95
N LEU A 395 10.23 -7.57 -18.41
CA LEU A 395 11.66 -7.27 -18.28
C LEU A 395 12.37 -8.27 -17.35
N ALA A 396 11.72 -8.67 -16.26
CA ALA A 396 12.29 -9.64 -15.33
C ALA A 396 12.31 -11.08 -15.89
N ASN A 397 11.37 -11.46 -16.75
CA ASN A 397 11.40 -12.74 -17.47
C ASN A 397 12.49 -12.78 -18.55
N ARG A 398 12.90 -11.62 -19.07
CA ARG A 398 13.90 -11.45 -20.13
C ARG A 398 14.90 -10.36 -19.74
N VAL A 399 15.69 -10.62 -18.71
CA VAL A 399 16.61 -9.63 -18.11
C VAL A 399 17.60 -9.05 -19.13
N GLU A 400 18.02 -9.84 -20.13
CA GLU A 400 19.04 -9.46 -21.10
C GLU A 400 18.53 -8.71 -22.33
N ASP A 401 17.29 -8.99 -22.75
CA ASP A 401 16.78 -8.52 -24.05
C ASP A 401 15.30 -8.16 -24.07
N GLY A 402 14.63 -8.09 -22.92
CA GLY A 402 13.17 -7.89 -22.82
C GLY A 402 12.67 -6.66 -23.57
N TRP A 403 13.45 -5.56 -23.60
CA TRP A 403 13.12 -4.35 -24.36
C TRP A 403 13.09 -4.53 -25.89
N ARG A 404 13.59 -5.64 -26.42
CA ARG A 404 13.57 -5.97 -27.85
C ARG A 404 12.37 -6.81 -28.27
N HIS A 405 11.60 -7.31 -27.31
CA HIS A 405 10.51 -8.26 -27.55
C HIS A 405 9.17 -7.69 -27.08
N PRO A 406 8.06 -8.05 -27.76
CA PRO A 406 6.74 -7.65 -27.32
C PRO A 406 6.34 -8.38 -26.03
N ILE A 407 5.52 -7.72 -25.21
CA ILE A 407 4.91 -8.29 -24.00
C ILE A 407 3.94 -9.40 -24.40
N THR A 408 4.13 -10.59 -23.85
CA THR A 408 3.37 -11.80 -24.19
C THR A 408 2.02 -11.89 -23.49
N ALA A 409 1.11 -12.73 -24.02
CA ALA A 409 -0.17 -13.05 -23.38
C ALA A 409 -0.01 -13.56 -21.95
N ASP A 410 0.95 -14.48 -21.72
CA ASP A 410 1.21 -15.04 -20.39
C ASP A 410 1.63 -13.97 -19.39
N THR A 411 2.45 -13.01 -19.83
CA THR A 411 2.88 -11.89 -18.99
C THR A 411 1.71 -10.98 -18.61
N VAL A 412 0.81 -10.70 -19.57
CA VAL A 412 -0.40 -9.91 -19.28
C VAL A 412 -1.34 -10.67 -18.34
N ASN A 413 -1.54 -11.97 -18.53
CA ASN A 413 -2.36 -12.79 -17.62
C ASN A 413 -1.78 -12.79 -16.20
N ALA A 414 -0.47 -13.00 -16.06
CA ALA A 414 0.23 -12.96 -14.78
C ALA A 414 0.05 -11.60 -14.07
N ALA A 415 0.18 -10.50 -14.82
CA ALA A 415 -0.06 -9.16 -14.30
C ALA A 415 -1.52 -8.92 -13.88
N ILE A 416 -2.49 -9.44 -14.65
CA ILE A 416 -3.91 -9.41 -14.30
C ILE A 416 -4.16 -10.18 -12.99
N THR A 417 -3.56 -11.36 -12.80
CA THR A 417 -3.68 -12.15 -11.57
C THR A 417 -3.18 -11.37 -10.35
N ILE A 418 -2.01 -10.73 -10.45
CA ILE A 418 -1.48 -9.86 -9.38
C ILE A 418 -2.38 -8.64 -9.17
N GLY A 419 -2.89 -8.04 -10.25
CA GLY A 419 -3.81 -6.92 -10.17
C GLY A 419 -5.14 -7.29 -9.46
N GLN A 420 -5.70 -8.47 -9.73
CA GLN A 420 -6.91 -8.96 -9.07
C GLN A 420 -6.70 -9.16 -7.57
N TYR A 421 -5.52 -9.67 -7.18
CA TYR A 421 -5.11 -9.70 -5.78
C TYR A 421 -5.14 -8.29 -5.17
N PHE A 422 -4.47 -7.30 -5.77
CA PHE A 422 -4.48 -5.92 -5.26
C PHE A 422 -5.88 -5.29 -5.27
N THR A 423 -6.76 -5.71 -6.18
CA THR A 423 -8.16 -5.24 -6.22
C THR A 423 -8.93 -5.68 -4.97
N ALA A 424 -8.80 -6.95 -4.57
CA ALA A 424 -9.47 -7.45 -3.37
C ALA A 424 -8.95 -6.76 -2.10
N HIS A 425 -7.64 -6.51 -2.03
CA HIS A 425 -7.05 -5.78 -0.92
C HIS A 425 -7.41 -4.30 -0.92
N ALA A 426 -7.50 -3.65 -2.07
CA ALA A 426 -7.97 -2.27 -2.19
C ALA A 426 -9.40 -2.12 -1.70
N LEU A 427 -10.32 -3.00 -2.11
CA LEU A 427 -11.69 -3.04 -1.57
C LEU A 427 -11.68 -3.08 -0.03
N ALA A 428 -10.94 -4.02 0.55
CA ALA A 428 -10.84 -4.14 2.00
C ALA A 428 -10.21 -2.90 2.66
N THR A 429 -9.22 -2.28 2.02
CA THR A 429 -8.60 -1.04 2.48
C THR A 429 -9.58 0.13 2.45
N PHE A 430 -10.24 0.39 1.32
CA PHE A 430 -11.16 1.51 1.18
C PHE A 430 -12.43 1.33 2.03
N ASP A 431 -12.90 0.09 2.19
CA ASP A 431 -13.95 -0.23 3.16
C ASP A 431 -13.48 0.08 4.59
N ALA A 432 -12.21 -0.16 4.94
CA ALA A 432 -11.65 0.23 6.24
C ALA A 432 -11.51 1.74 6.42
N MET A 433 -11.16 2.44 5.36
CA MET A 433 -11.02 3.90 5.34
C MET A 433 -12.37 4.61 5.42
N GLY A 434 -13.43 4.00 4.89
CA GLY A 434 -14.80 4.51 4.91
C GLY A 434 -15.67 3.96 6.05
N ALA A 435 -15.18 2.98 6.81
CA ALA A 435 -15.95 2.35 7.87
C ALA A 435 -16.17 3.29 9.05
N ASP A 436 -17.39 3.25 9.59
CA ASP A 436 -17.73 3.87 10.86
C ASP A 436 -16.86 3.26 11.99
N PRO A 437 -16.13 4.08 12.78
CA PRO A 437 -15.37 3.61 13.93
C PRO A 437 -16.15 2.71 14.89
N ASP A 438 -17.45 2.94 15.02
CA ASP A 438 -18.36 2.17 15.88
C ASP A 438 -18.65 0.79 15.29
N LEU A 439 -18.76 0.68 13.96
CA LEU A 439 -18.89 -0.61 13.26
C LEU A 439 -17.63 -1.47 13.40
N GLU A 440 -16.43 -0.88 13.31
CA GLU A 440 -15.16 -1.61 13.52
C GLU A 440 -14.99 -2.07 14.97
N ALA A 441 -15.42 -1.24 15.93
CA ALA A 441 -15.45 -1.65 17.32
C ALA A 441 -16.47 -2.79 17.55
N ALA A 442 -17.65 -2.76 16.92
CA ALA A 442 -18.62 -3.86 16.96
C ALA A 442 -18.06 -5.16 16.37
N ARG A 443 -17.34 -5.09 15.24
CA ARG A 443 -16.62 -6.25 14.67
C ARG A 443 -15.60 -6.85 15.63
N THR A 444 -14.86 -6.02 16.36
CA THR A 444 -13.87 -6.48 17.33
C THR A 444 -14.52 -7.29 18.44
N VAL A 445 -15.66 -6.81 18.95
CA VAL A 445 -16.47 -7.53 19.94
C VAL A 445 -17.02 -8.83 19.34
N HIS A 446 -17.58 -8.77 18.12
CA HIS A 446 -18.13 -9.95 17.43
C HIS A 446 -17.07 -11.05 17.18
N ALA A 447 -15.87 -10.67 16.74
CA ALA A 447 -14.76 -11.60 16.53
C ALA A 447 -14.28 -12.23 17.85
N TRP A 448 -14.29 -11.47 18.94
CA TRP A 448 -14.02 -12.01 20.28
C TRP A 448 -15.06 -13.07 20.66
N LEU A 449 -16.36 -12.74 20.55
CA LEU A 449 -17.46 -13.66 20.85
C LEU A 449 -17.33 -14.98 20.08
N HIS A 450 -17.12 -14.90 18.77
CA HIS A 450 -16.96 -16.07 17.90
C HIS A 450 -15.75 -16.93 18.31
N ARG A 451 -14.61 -16.32 18.60
CA ARG A 451 -13.37 -17.04 18.96
C ARG A 451 -13.45 -17.73 20.31
N THR A 452 -14.14 -17.14 21.29
CA THR A 452 -14.20 -17.68 22.67
C THR A 452 -15.36 -18.64 22.89
N GLY A 453 -16.27 -18.80 21.91
CA GLY A 453 -17.48 -19.59 22.10
C GLY A 453 -18.41 -19.00 23.18
N THR A 454 -18.26 -17.71 23.48
CA THR A 454 -19.00 -17.08 24.59
C THR A 454 -20.49 -17.04 24.25
N THR A 455 -21.31 -17.59 25.13
CA THR A 455 -22.78 -17.61 24.99
C THR A 455 -23.46 -16.53 25.82
N ARG A 456 -22.76 -15.99 26.83
CA ARG A 456 -23.22 -14.94 27.73
C ARG A 456 -22.03 -14.18 28.30
N PHE A 457 -22.14 -12.85 28.45
CA PHE A 457 -21.09 -12.02 29.04
C PHE A 457 -21.64 -10.75 29.69
N THR A 458 -20.86 -10.15 30.59
CA THR A 458 -21.10 -8.79 31.11
C THR A 458 -20.21 -7.76 30.43
N VAL A 459 -20.63 -6.49 30.40
CA VAL A 459 -19.81 -5.38 29.87
C VAL A 459 -18.43 -5.33 30.52
N ARG A 460 -18.34 -5.66 31.82
CA ARG A 460 -17.07 -5.69 32.55
C ARG A 460 -16.15 -6.83 32.11
N GLU A 461 -16.70 -8.00 31.85
CA GLU A 461 -15.95 -9.15 31.32
C GLU A 461 -15.45 -8.86 29.91
N ALA A 462 -16.31 -8.34 29.02
CA ALA A 462 -15.91 -7.90 27.70
C ALA A 462 -14.78 -6.85 27.76
N PHE A 463 -14.93 -5.81 28.59
CA PHE A 463 -13.89 -4.79 28.76
C PHE A 463 -12.55 -5.33 29.29
N THR A 464 -12.59 -6.41 30.09
CA THR A 464 -11.39 -7.04 30.63
C THR A 464 -10.73 -7.96 29.59
N ALA A 465 -11.52 -8.63 28.76
CA ALA A 465 -11.04 -9.58 27.75
C ALA A 465 -10.61 -8.92 26.43
N LEU A 466 -11.15 -7.73 26.11
CA LEU A 466 -10.88 -7.04 24.86
C LEU A 466 -9.58 -6.21 24.90
N PRO A 467 -8.95 -5.94 23.74
CA PRO A 467 -7.67 -5.24 23.70
C PRO A 467 -7.73 -3.81 24.28
N ARG A 468 -6.89 -3.53 25.29
CA ARG A 468 -6.78 -2.22 25.97
C ARG A 468 -6.34 -1.07 25.05
N ASN A 469 -5.67 -1.38 23.94
CA ASN A 469 -5.31 -0.38 22.93
C ASN A 469 -6.52 0.09 22.11
N ARG A 470 -7.58 -0.73 22.02
CA ARG A 470 -8.83 -0.42 21.30
C ARG A 470 -9.92 0.11 22.22
N PHE A 471 -10.07 -0.45 23.42
CA PHE A 471 -11.04 -0.01 24.43
C PHE A 471 -10.31 0.45 25.69
N ARG A 472 -10.14 1.77 25.84
CA ARG A 472 -9.46 2.41 26.97
C ARG A 472 -10.42 2.70 28.12
N LYS A 473 -11.69 2.97 27.80
CA LYS A 473 -12.76 3.25 28.78
C LYS A 473 -13.95 2.35 28.54
N VAL A 474 -14.67 2.01 29.61
CA VAL A 474 -15.86 1.14 29.53
C VAL A 474 -16.95 1.73 28.61
N GLY A 475 -17.11 3.06 28.60
CA GLY A 475 -18.08 3.73 27.74
C GLY A 475 -17.83 3.58 26.23
N GLU A 476 -16.61 3.23 25.82
CA GLU A 476 -16.29 2.95 24.40
C GLU A 476 -16.87 1.61 23.91
N LEU A 477 -17.46 0.81 24.81
CA LEU A 477 -18.21 -0.40 24.46
C LEU A 477 -19.71 -0.15 24.27
N GLU A 478 -20.24 1.02 24.61
CA GLU A 478 -21.68 1.28 24.51
C GLU A 478 -22.15 1.23 23.06
N THR A 479 -21.64 2.09 22.19
CA THR A 479 -22.04 2.12 20.76
C THR A 479 -21.81 0.79 20.03
N PRO A 480 -20.67 0.09 20.22
CA PRO A 480 -20.46 -1.22 19.62
C PRO A 480 -21.44 -2.30 20.06
N LEU A 481 -21.80 -2.32 21.35
CA LEU A 481 -22.77 -3.28 21.88
C LEU A 481 -24.18 -2.94 21.41
N ASP A 482 -24.55 -1.66 21.39
CA ASP A 482 -25.84 -1.20 20.86
C ASP A 482 -26.00 -1.60 19.39
N LEU A 483 -24.95 -1.46 18.58
CA LEU A 483 -24.97 -1.86 17.18
C LEU A 483 -25.11 -3.37 17.01
N LEU A 484 -24.40 -4.18 17.82
CA LEU A 484 -24.54 -5.64 17.81
C LEU A 484 -25.93 -6.09 18.25
N GLU A 485 -26.53 -5.38 19.20
CA GLU A 485 -27.90 -5.65 19.66
C GLU A 485 -28.93 -5.28 18.59
N GLN A 486 -28.78 -4.12 17.95
CA GLN A 486 -29.64 -3.70 16.82
C GLN A 486 -29.57 -4.67 15.63
N LEU A 487 -28.39 -5.22 15.36
CA LEU A 487 -28.17 -6.22 14.31
C LEU A 487 -28.57 -7.65 14.74
N GLY A 488 -29.02 -7.84 15.99
CA GLY A 488 -29.52 -9.12 16.49
C GLY A 488 -28.44 -10.14 16.90
N TRP A 489 -27.16 -9.76 16.95
CA TRP A 489 -26.06 -10.67 17.33
C TRP A 489 -25.95 -10.89 18.84
N ILE A 490 -26.39 -9.93 19.63
CA ILE A 490 -26.47 -10.02 21.09
C ILE A 490 -27.82 -9.49 21.55
N ARG A 491 -28.19 -9.79 22.79
CA ARG A 491 -29.42 -9.28 23.42
C ARG A 491 -29.14 -8.96 24.87
N ARG A 492 -29.49 -7.76 25.31
CA ARG A 492 -29.34 -7.37 26.71
C ARG A 492 -30.27 -8.20 27.59
N GLU A 493 -29.71 -8.76 28.65
CA GLU A 493 -30.48 -9.48 29.63
C GLU A 493 -31.15 -8.52 30.64
N PRO A 494 -32.30 -8.91 31.21
CA PRO A 494 -32.96 -8.15 32.26
C PRO A 494 -32.01 -7.89 33.43
N GLU A 495 -32.06 -6.69 34.00
CA GLU A 495 -31.27 -6.40 35.20
C GLU A 495 -31.73 -7.31 36.36
N PRO A 496 -30.79 -7.97 37.06
CA PRO A 496 -31.15 -8.82 38.18
C PRO A 496 -31.80 -7.96 39.30
N PRO A 497 -32.81 -8.50 40.00
CA PRO A 497 -33.52 -7.76 41.05
C PRO A 497 -32.55 -7.26 42.13
N ARG A 498 -32.74 -6.00 42.56
CA ARG A 498 -31.85 -5.35 43.53
C ARG A 498 -31.99 -5.99 44.90
N THR A 499 -30.92 -6.59 45.41
CA THR A 499 -30.89 -7.23 46.73
C THR A 499 -30.24 -6.38 47.84
N GLY A 500 -29.86 -5.12 47.58
CA GLY A 500 -29.35 -4.21 48.62
C GLY A 500 -28.78 -2.87 48.13
N PRO A 501 -28.30 -2.00 49.06
CA PRO A 501 -27.62 -0.75 48.73
C PRO A 501 -26.19 -1.01 48.25
N GLY A 502 -25.98 -0.97 46.93
CA GLY A 502 -24.68 -1.18 46.28
C GLY A 502 -24.65 -0.63 44.85
N ARG A 503 -23.45 -0.58 44.26
CA ARG A 503 -23.25 -0.18 42.86
C ARG A 503 -24.02 -1.12 41.94
N ARG A 504 -24.70 -0.57 40.92
CA ARG A 504 -25.47 -1.35 39.95
C ARG A 504 -24.58 -2.44 39.31
N PRO A 505 -25.08 -3.68 39.16
CA PRO A 505 -24.38 -4.73 38.41
C PRO A 505 -24.05 -4.26 36.99
N SER A 506 -22.95 -4.75 36.42
CA SER A 506 -22.64 -4.47 35.02
C SER A 506 -23.71 -5.11 34.11
N PRO A 507 -24.16 -4.42 33.05
CA PRO A 507 -25.12 -4.99 32.11
C PRO A 507 -24.62 -6.32 31.54
N ALA A 508 -25.53 -7.28 31.39
CA ALA A 508 -25.26 -8.59 30.83
C ALA A 508 -25.94 -8.75 29.46
N TYR A 509 -25.31 -9.52 28.59
CA TYR A 509 -25.79 -9.81 27.25
C TYR A 509 -25.73 -11.32 26.99
N ALA A 510 -26.79 -11.84 26.38
CA ALA A 510 -26.81 -13.16 25.75
C ALA A 510 -26.34 -13.03 24.30
N VAL A 511 -25.71 -14.08 23.76
CA VAL A 511 -25.15 -14.10 22.40
C VAL A 511 -26.03 -14.96 21.50
N HIS A 512 -26.23 -14.53 20.26
CA HIS A 512 -27.06 -15.23 19.29
C HIS A 512 -26.52 -16.67 19.05
N PRO A 513 -27.36 -17.73 19.16
CA PRO A 513 -26.90 -19.12 19.05
C PRO A 513 -26.23 -19.49 17.72
N SER A 514 -26.65 -18.89 16.60
CA SER A 514 -26.06 -19.15 15.28
C SER A 514 -24.61 -18.70 15.14
N LEU A 515 -24.11 -17.82 16.02
CA LEU A 515 -22.73 -17.36 15.97
C LEU A 515 -21.72 -18.51 16.06
N HIS A 516 -22.10 -19.61 16.73
CA HIS A 516 -21.25 -20.79 16.96
C HIS A 516 -21.64 -22.00 16.11
N GLN A 517 -22.72 -21.91 15.31
CA GLN A 517 -23.30 -23.05 14.58
C GLN A 517 -22.59 -23.41 13.27
N HIS A 518 -21.57 -22.65 12.84
CA HIS A 518 -20.78 -22.94 11.64
C HIS A 518 -19.49 -23.74 11.90
N THR A 519 -19.43 -24.51 13.00
CA THR A 519 -18.26 -25.33 13.37
C THR A 519 -18.56 -26.82 13.28
N ALA A 520 -19.01 -27.29 12.09
CA ALA A 520 -19.12 -28.70 11.76
C ALA A 520 -18.48 -28.98 10.40
#